data_AF-A0A7K0L4M3-F1
#
_entry.id   AF-A0A7K0L4M3-F1
#
_cell.length_a   1.000
_cell.length_b   1.000
_cell.length_c   1.000
_cell.angle_alpha   90.00
_cell.angle_beta   90.00
_cell.angle_gamma   90.00
#
_symmetry.space_group_name_H-M   'P 1'
#
loop_
_entity.id
_entity.type
_entity.pdbx_description
1 polymer ?
#
loop_
_entity_poly.entity_id
_entity_poly.type
_entity_poly.pdbx_seq_one_letter_code
_entity_poly.pdbx_strand_id
1 'polypeptide(L)' 'MSSTVHVIRHGEVENPNKILYGRQPGWRLSKRGQEMAQTIGEWSKSIDLGALHVSPLQRAQETAAPISRAHNIEIKTDD' A
#
# COMPACT_ATOMS: atom_id res chain seq x y z
N MET A 1 -1.26 27.05 7.32
CA MET A 1 -0.70 25.88 6.61
C MET A 1 -1.81 24.88 6.41
N SER A 2 -1.91 24.28 5.22
CA SER A 2 -2.83 23.19 4.94
C SER A 2 -2.02 21.95 4.57
N SER A 3 -2.47 20.78 4.99
CA SER A 3 -1.87 19.49 4.62
C SER A 3 -2.90 18.67 3.87
N THR A 4 -2.46 17.92 2.86
CA THR A 4 -3.31 16.98 2.12
C THR A 4 -3.01 15.57 2.57
N VAL A 5 -4.05 14.76 2.80
CA VAL A 5 -3.93 13.35 3.15
C VAL A 5 -4.56 12.51 2.04
N HIS A 6 -3.76 11.63 1.44
CA HIS A 6 -4.23 10.64 0.47
C HIS A 6 -4.42 9.30 1.20
N VAL A 7 -5.62 8.72 1.12
CA VAL A 7 -5.93 7.43 1.73
C VAL A 7 -6.06 6.37 0.64
N ILE A 8 -5.26 5.31 0.74
CA ILE A 8 -5.19 4.24 -0.26
C ILE A 8 -5.55 2.93 0.42
N ARG A 9 -6.48 2.18 -0.20
CA ARG A 9 -6.75 0.79 0.18
C ARG A 9 -5.66 -0.10 -0.41
N HIS A 10 -5.26 -1.14 0.33
CA HIS A 10 -4.35 -2.16 -0.20
C HIS A 10 -4.86 -2.74 -1.52
N GLY A 11 -3.95 -3.19 -2.38
CA GLY A 11 -4.27 -3.86 -3.63
C GLY A 11 -5.01 -5.18 -3.43
N GLU A 12 -5.41 -5.81 -4.53
CA GLU A 12 -6.10 -7.08 -4.54
C GLU A 12 -5.22 -8.15 -3.89
N VAL A 13 -5.81 -8.92 -3.00
CA VAL A 13 -5.16 -10.00 -2.29
C VAL A 13 -5.43 -11.31 -3.00
N GLU A 14 -4.46 -12.22 -3.00
CA GLU A 14 -4.64 -13.59 -3.47
C GLU A 14 -5.66 -14.33 -2.57
N ASN A 15 -6.92 -14.39 -3.00
CA ASN A 15 -8.04 -14.95 -2.22
C ASN A 15 -9.03 -15.73 -3.10
N PRO A 16 -8.60 -16.85 -3.73
CA PRO A 16 -9.44 -17.62 -4.64
C PRO A 16 -10.68 -18.21 -3.95
N ASN A 17 -10.57 -18.51 -2.65
CA ASN A 17 -11.63 -19.12 -1.85
C ASN A 17 -12.58 -18.09 -1.22
N LYS A 18 -12.43 -16.79 -1.51
CA LYS A 18 -13.27 -15.70 -1.00
C LYS A 18 -13.41 -15.69 0.53
N ILE A 19 -12.32 -16.01 1.22
CA ILE A 19 -12.27 -16.02 2.68
C ILE A 19 -12.32 -14.58 3.20
N LEU A 20 -13.13 -14.33 4.23
CA LEU A 20 -13.10 -13.07 4.98
C LEU A 20 -11.97 -13.14 6.02
N TYR A 21 -10.87 -12.42 5.77
CA TYR A 21 -9.63 -12.60 6.54
C TYR A 21 -9.30 -11.50 7.56
N GLY A 22 -10.03 -10.38 7.60
CA GLY A 22 -9.85 -9.34 8.62
C GLY A 22 -8.38 -8.92 8.82
N ARG A 23 -7.88 -9.00 10.06
CA ARG A 23 -6.48 -8.70 10.44
C ARG A 23 -5.54 -9.92 10.40
N GLN A 24 -5.95 -11.05 9.83
CA GLN A 24 -5.07 -12.22 9.73
C GLN A 24 -3.78 -11.88 8.95
N PRO A 25 -2.61 -12.36 9.39
CA PRO A 25 -1.35 -12.23 8.66
C PRO A 25 -1.29 -13.19 7.46
N GLY A 26 -0.27 -13.05 6.60
CA GLY A 26 0.02 -13.97 5.49
C GLY A 26 -0.79 -13.73 4.20
N TRP A 27 -1.67 -12.73 4.19
CA TRP A 27 -2.46 -12.35 3.02
C TRP A 27 -1.67 -11.38 2.14
N ARG A 28 -0.99 -11.93 1.13
CA ARG A 28 -0.22 -11.21 0.12
C ARG A 28 -1.07 -10.71 -1.04
N LEU A 29 -0.56 -9.74 -1.79
CA LEU A 29 -1.15 -9.28 -3.03
C LEU A 29 -1.20 -10.42 -4.07
N SER A 30 -2.28 -10.46 -4.84
CA SER A 30 -2.37 -11.24 -6.07
C SER A 30 -1.43 -10.63 -7.13
N LYS A 31 -1.22 -11.31 -8.25
CA LYS A 31 -0.47 -10.73 -9.38
C LYS A 31 -1.07 -9.38 -9.83
N ARG A 32 -2.39 -9.32 -9.95
CA ARG A 32 -3.12 -8.08 -10.27
C ARG A 32 -2.96 -7.04 -9.16
N GLY A 33 -2.97 -7.47 -7.89
CA GLY A 33 -2.69 -6.61 -6.74
C GLY A 33 -1.32 -5.93 -6.83
N GLN A 34 -0.30 -6.67 -7.24
CA GLN A 34 1.05 -6.14 -7.45
C GLN A 34 1.10 -5.12 -8.59
N GLU A 35 0.39 -5.38 -9.70
CA GLU A 35 0.26 -4.42 -10.81
C GLU A 35 -0.40 -3.12 -10.34
N MET A 36 -1.48 -3.20 -9.54
CA MET A 36 -2.10 -2.01 -8.95
C MET A 36 -1.15 -1.25 -8.01
N ALA A 37 -0.33 -1.96 -7.23
CA ALA A 37 0.69 -1.35 -6.39
C ALA A 37 1.75 -0.60 -7.23
N GLN A 38 2.15 -1.12 -8.39
CA GLN A 38 3.03 -0.40 -9.30
C GLN A 38 2.35 0.85 -9.87
N THR A 39 1.10 0.74 -10.31
CA THR A 39 0.34 1.88 -10.86
C THR A 39 0.22 3.02 -9.85
N ILE A 40 -0.07 2.72 -8.58
CA ILE A 40 -0.15 3.77 -7.55
C ILE A 40 1.23 4.33 -7.21
N GLY A 41 2.29 3.50 -7.25
CA GLY A 41 3.67 3.94 -7.14
C GLY A 41 4.02 4.97 -8.21
N GLU A 42 3.66 4.70 -9.47
CA GLU A 42 3.89 5.62 -10.59
C GLU A 42 3.07 6.90 -10.45
N TRP A 43 1.77 6.78 -10.18
CA TRP A 43 0.89 7.94 -9.97
C TRP A 43 1.41 8.86 -8.85
N SER A 44 1.92 8.27 -7.75
CA SER A 44 2.38 9.04 -6.60
C SER A 44 3.53 9.99 -6.93
N LYS A 45 4.32 9.75 -7.99
CA LYS A 45 5.39 10.66 -8.42
C LYS A 45 4.88 12.06 -8.82
N SER A 46 3.58 12.19 -9.09
CA SER A 46 2.95 13.46 -9.46
C SER A 46 2.56 14.34 -8.26
N ILE A 47 2.72 13.85 -7.03
CA ILE A 47 2.34 14.56 -5.80
C ILE A 47 3.55 14.73 -4.88
N ASP A 48 3.53 15.79 -4.08
CA ASP A 48 4.54 16.06 -3.05
C ASP A 48 4.17 15.29 -1.77
N LEU A 49 4.92 14.20 -1.50
CA LEU A 49 4.72 13.36 -0.32
C LEU A 49 5.84 13.61 0.69
N GLY A 50 5.46 13.97 1.92
CA GLY A 50 6.39 14.13 3.04
C GLY A 50 6.35 13.01 4.09
N ALA A 51 5.34 12.13 4.05
CA ALA A 51 5.17 11.05 5.02
C ALA A 51 4.39 9.87 4.40
N LEU A 52 4.71 8.67 4.86
CA LEU A 52 4.06 7.42 4.43
C LEU A 52 3.72 6.56 5.66
N HIS A 53 2.45 6.55 6.04
CA HIS A 53 1.93 5.73 7.14
C HIS A 53 1.19 4.52 6.61
N VAL A 54 1.52 3.33 7.12
CA VAL A 54 1.03 2.06 6.55
C VAL A 54 0.67 1.08 7.66
N SER A 55 -0.43 0.36 7.49
CA SER A 55 -0.80 -0.75 8.37
C SER A 55 0.31 -1.82 8.41
N PRO A 56 0.53 -2.53 9.54
CA PRO A 56 1.52 -3.63 9.62
C PRO A 56 1.20 -4.81 8.69
N LEU A 57 -0.02 -4.89 8.17
CA LEU A 57 -0.48 -6.05 7.41
C LEU A 57 0.26 -6.14 6.07
N GLN A 58 0.75 -7.34 5.74
CA GLN A 58 1.55 -7.62 4.55
C GLN A 58 1.01 -6.98 3.26
N ARG A 59 -0.28 -7.16 2.94
CA ARG A 59 -0.93 -6.53 1.77
C ARG A 59 -0.81 -5.01 1.71
N ALA A 60 -0.84 -4.32 2.86
CA ALA A 60 -0.67 -2.88 2.91
C ALA A 60 0.80 -2.50 2.67
N GLN A 61 1.74 -3.23 3.31
CA GLN A 61 3.18 -3.06 3.11
C GLN A 61 3.59 -3.28 1.63
N GLU A 62 3.10 -4.36 1.01
CA GLU A 62 3.34 -4.66 -0.40
C GLU A 62 2.75 -3.59 -1.34
N THR A 63 1.61 -2.98 -0.97
CA THR A 63 1.00 -1.89 -1.75
C THR A 63 1.82 -0.60 -1.63
N ALA A 64 2.39 -0.33 -0.45
CA ALA A 64 3.14 0.90 -0.17
C ALA A 64 4.60 0.86 -0.66
N ALA A 65 5.18 -0.34 -0.82
CA ALA A 65 6.59 -0.49 -1.20
C ALA A 65 6.99 0.25 -2.51
N PRO A 66 6.16 0.27 -3.58
CA PRO A 66 6.46 1.10 -4.77
C PRO A 66 6.46 2.60 -4.48
N ILE A 67 5.56 3.09 -3.62
CA ILE A 67 5.50 4.50 -3.22
C ILE A 67 6.76 4.87 -2.41
N SER A 68 7.10 4.05 -1.41
CA SER A 68 8.31 4.24 -0.60
C SER A 68 9.57 4.36 -1.48
N ARG A 69 9.73 3.47 -2.47
CA ARG A 69 10.85 3.51 -3.41
C ARG A 69 10.81 4.72 -4.35
N ALA A 70 9.64 5.11 -4.83
CA ALA A 70 9.49 6.23 -5.76
C ALA A 70 9.85 7.58 -5.12
N HIS A 71 9.60 7.74 -3.81
CA HIS A 71 9.84 8.98 -3.07
C HIS A 71 11.07 8.92 -2.17
N ASN A 72 11.71 7.76 -2.03
CA ASN A 72 12.79 7.52 -1.06
C ASN A 72 12.37 7.87 0.39
N ILE A 73 11.15 7.49 0.76
CA ILE A 73 10.56 7.73 2.09
C ILE A 73 10.39 6.41 2.81
N GLU A 74 10.83 6.36 4.07
CA GLU A 74 10.64 5.20 4.93
C GLU A 74 9.15 4.99 5.24
N ILE A 75 8.72 3.72 5.24
CA ILE A 75 7.37 3.36 5.68
C ILE A 75 7.32 3.44 7.20
N LYS A 76 6.48 4.35 7.72
CA LYS A 76 6.12 4.34 9.14
C LYS A 76 4.94 3.41 9.36
N THR A 77 5.15 2.34 10.12
CA THR A 77 4.08 1.40 10.46
C THR A 77 3.30 1.88 11.68
N ASP A 78 1.96 1.81 11.63
CA ASP A 78 1.03 2.24 12.68
C ASP A 78 -0.04 1.16 12.93
N ASP A 79 -0.38 0.88 14.20
CA ASP A 79 -1.12 -0.32 14.65
C ASP A 79 -2.60 -0.11 15.03
#